data_AF-A0A8S1EVK6-F1
#
_entry.id   AF-A0A8S1EVK6-F1
#
_cell.length_a   1.000
_cell.length_b   1.000
_cell.length_c   1.000
_cell.angle_alpha   90.00
_cell.angle_beta   90.00
_cell.angle_gamma   90.00
#
_symmetry.space_group_name_H-M   'P 1'
#
loop_
_entity.id
_entity.type
_entity.pdbx_description
1 polymer ?
#
loop_
_entity_poly.entity_id
_entity_poly.type
_entity_poly.pdbx_seq_one_letter_code
_entity_poly.pdbx_strand_id
1 'polypeptide(L)'
;MLNFDGIRKITERLRWKQGDEDENWAKKAIDQLMKKLMKHNKQALDNLEFALQCQGRQKTECVTIPRSLDGRLQISHRKALPHVIYCRVYRWPDLQSHHELKPIEDCRFFYESGQKEICINPYHYNRVLTASVLPPVLVPRYSETPPQEIPPSLARLKQMEASGSHMPQNINIGSAMFT
;
A
#
# COMPACT_ATOMS: atom_id res chain seq x y z
N MET A 1 -37.38 6.72 5.47
CA MET A 1 -36.41 7.09 4.41
C MET A 1 -35.07 7.35 5.08
N LEU A 2 -34.01 6.76 4.56
CA LEU A 2 -32.69 6.78 5.19
C LEU A 2 -31.90 7.97 4.63
N ASN A 3 -31.59 8.95 5.47
CA ASN A 3 -30.88 10.18 5.07
C ASN A 3 -29.39 9.89 4.81
N PHE A 4 -29.09 9.31 3.65
CA PHE A 4 -27.72 9.16 3.13
C PHE A 4 -27.24 10.42 2.38
N ASP A 5 -28.13 11.40 2.20
CA ASP A 5 -27.90 12.57 1.37
C ASP A 5 -26.77 13.47 1.88
N GLY A 6 -26.55 13.54 3.20
CA GLY A 6 -25.49 14.35 3.79
C GLY A 6 -24.09 13.95 3.32
N ILE A 7 -23.71 12.69 3.57
CA ILE A 7 -22.40 12.16 3.15
C ILE A 7 -22.30 12.05 1.62
N ARG A 8 -23.39 11.68 0.92
CA ARG A 8 -23.40 11.62 -0.55
C ARG A 8 -23.12 13.00 -1.17
N LYS A 9 -23.78 14.05 -0.68
CA LYS A 9 -23.56 15.44 -1.12
C LYS A 9 -22.16 15.95 -0.77
N ILE A 10 -21.57 15.50 0.34
CA ILE A 10 -20.16 15.82 0.64
C ILE A 10 -19.24 15.13 -0.36
N THR A 11 -19.48 13.85 -0.65
CA THR A 11 -18.69 13.07 -1.62
C THR A 11 -18.75 13.68 -3.01
N GLU A 12 -19.94 14.09 -3.48
CA GLU A 12 -20.12 14.76 -4.77
C GLU A 12 -19.37 16.10 -4.85
N ARG A 13 -19.37 16.87 -3.75
CA ARG A 13 -18.63 18.15 -3.68
C ARG A 13 -17.12 17.98 -3.72
N LEU A 14 -16.59 16.82 -3.35
CA LEU A 14 -15.14 16.57 -3.33
C LEU A 14 -14.52 16.41 -4.75
N ARG A 15 -15.31 16.59 -5.83
CA ARG A 15 -14.87 16.66 -7.24
C ARG A 15 -13.72 15.70 -7.55
N TRP A 16 -14.06 14.42 -7.59
CA TRP A 16 -13.17 13.38 -8.07
C TRP A 16 -12.82 13.58 -9.54
N LYS A 17 -11.52 13.54 -9.85
CA LYS A 17 -10.99 13.37 -11.21
C LYS A 17 -10.23 12.05 -11.29
N GLN A 18 -10.88 10.96 -10.90
CA GLN A 18 -10.36 9.62 -11.09
C GLN A 18 -11.28 8.95 -12.10
N GLY A 19 -10.73 8.27 -13.11
CA GLY A 19 -11.49 7.78 -14.26
C GLY A 19 -12.75 6.99 -13.88
N ASP A 20 -13.67 6.86 -14.83
CA ASP A 20 -15.05 6.40 -14.63
C ASP A 20 -15.15 5.06 -13.84
N GLU A 21 -14.24 4.11 -14.07
CA GLU A 21 -14.23 2.81 -13.37
C GLU A 21 -13.94 2.92 -11.87
N ASP A 22 -12.96 3.75 -11.48
CA ASP A 22 -12.56 3.92 -10.08
C ASP A 22 -13.57 4.76 -9.31
N GLU A 23 -14.19 5.74 -9.97
CA GLU A 23 -15.27 6.53 -9.37
C GLU A 23 -16.50 5.64 -9.06
N ASN A 24 -16.87 4.78 -10.00
CA ASN A 24 -17.97 3.82 -9.79
C ASN A 24 -17.65 2.81 -8.69
N TRP A 25 -16.39 2.38 -8.59
CA TRP A 25 -15.95 1.51 -7.49
C TRP A 25 -16.00 2.24 -6.14
N ALA A 26 -15.55 3.49 -6.08
CA ALA A 26 -15.60 4.33 -4.88
C ALA A 26 -17.04 4.56 -4.40
N LYS A 27 -17.98 4.86 -5.31
CA LYS A 27 -19.42 4.98 -4.99
C LYS A 27 -19.96 3.72 -4.32
N LYS A 28 -19.66 2.54 -4.88
CA LYS A 28 -20.04 1.24 -4.28
C LYS A 28 -19.41 1.04 -2.90
N ALA A 29 -18.17 1.47 -2.71
CA ALA A 29 -17.47 1.34 -1.43
C ALA A 29 -18.10 2.20 -0.33
N ILE A 30 -18.55 3.41 -0.69
CA ILE A 30 -19.26 4.32 0.21
C ILE A 30 -20.66 3.75 0.53
N ASP A 31 -21.41 3.28 -0.46
CA ASP A 31 -22.72 2.69 -0.24
C ASP A 31 -22.67 1.49 0.70
N GLN A 32 -21.66 0.62 0.52
CA GLN A 32 -21.44 -0.51 1.42
C GLN A 32 -21.07 -0.05 2.83
N LEU A 33 -20.23 0.98 2.95
CA LEU A 33 -19.88 1.56 4.25
C LEU A 33 -21.11 2.07 4.99
N MET A 34 -21.91 2.90 4.33
CA MET A 34 -23.09 3.51 4.92
C MET A 34 -24.08 2.46 5.41
N LYS A 35 -24.33 1.43 4.59
CA LYS A 35 -25.18 0.29 4.98
C LYS A 35 -24.62 -0.45 6.19
N LYS A 36 -23.29 -0.64 6.24
CA LYS A 36 -22.61 -1.33 7.34
C LYS A 36 -22.67 -0.52 8.64
N LEU A 37 -22.33 0.77 8.58
CA LEU A 37 -22.39 1.69 9.74
C LEU A 37 -23.82 1.84 10.23
N MET A 38 -24.79 2.03 9.34
CA MET A 38 -26.19 2.14 9.76
C MET A 38 -26.70 0.89 10.48
N LYS A 39 -26.27 -0.31 10.07
CA LYS A 39 -26.67 -1.57 10.70
C LYS A 39 -25.97 -1.84 12.02
N HIS A 40 -24.68 -1.52 12.12
CA HIS A 40 -23.85 -1.91 13.26
C HIS A 40 -23.53 -0.77 14.24
N ASN A 41 -23.45 0.47 13.77
CA ASN A 41 -23.08 1.64 14.57
C ASN A 41 -23.58 2.96 13.94
N LYS A 42 -24.82 3.35 14.27
CA LYS A 42 -25.43 4.58 13.76
C LYS A 42 -24.66 5.84 14.18
N GLN A 43 -24.11 5.87 15.39
CA GLN A 43 -23.35 7.02 15.89
C GLN A 43 -22.07 7.26 15.08
N ALA A 44 -21.41 6.19 14.62
CA ALA A 44 -20.24 6.31 13.76
C ALA A 44 -20.56 6.97 12.41
N LEU A 45 -21.78 6.83 11.89
CA LEU A 45 -22.22 7.51 10.67
C LEU A 45 -22.31 9.03 10.90
N ASP A 46 -22.94 9.45 12.00
CA ASP A 46 -23.08 10.88 12.35
C ASP A 46 -21.69 11.51 12.60
N ASN A 47 -20.80 10.78 13.29
CA ASN A 47 -19.41 11.22 13.51
C ASN A 47 -18.63 11.35 12.19
N LEU A 48 -18.84 10.44 11.23
CA LEU A 48 -18.22 10.51 9.92
C LEU A 48 -18.70 11.73 9.15
N GLU A 49 -20.02 11.97 9.12
CA GLU A 49 -20.58 13.14 8.48
C GLU A 49 -19.99 14.42 9.08
N PHE A 50 -19.98 14.53 10.41
CA PHE A 50 -19.42 15.69 11.11
C PHE A 50 -17.93 15.88 10.79
N ALA A 51 -17.13 14.81 10.80
CA ALA A 51 -15.71 14.88 10.44
C ALA A 51 -15.49 15.40 9.03
N LEU A 52 -16.28 14.94 8.06
CA LEU A 52 -16.22 15.37 6.67
C LEU A 52 -16.69 16.82 6.49
N GLN A 53 -17.71 17.27 7.23
CA GLN A 53 -18.18 18.66 7.21
C GLN A 53 -17.15 19.62 7.80
N CYS A 54 -16.54 19.27 8.94
CA CYS A 54 -15.57 20.10 9.64
C CYS A 54 -14.18 20.09 8.98
N GLN A 55 -13.94 19.19 8.01
CA GLN A 55 -12.67 19.04 7.29
C GLN A 55 -11.43 18.96 8.18
N GLY A 56 -11.55 18.32 9.35
CA GLY A 56 -10.46 18.20 10.32
C GLY A 56 -10.16 19.48 11.12
N ARG A 57 -10.99 20.53 11.04
CA ARG A 57 -10.87 21.72 11.89
C ARG A 57 -11.20 21.46 13.36
N GLN A 58 -12.02 20.44 13.61
CA GLN A 58 -12.41 20.01 14.96
C GLN A 58 -11.98 18.58 15.19
N LYS A 59 -11.60 18.27 16.44
CA LYS A 59 -11.36 16.89 16.85
C LYS A 59 -12.65 16.10 16.71
N THR A 60 -12.55 14.94 16.08
CA THR A 60 -13.68 14.05 15.86
C THR A 60 -13.37 12.68 16.43
N GLU A 61 -14.41 11.95 16.81
CA GLU A 61 -14.27 10.60 17.35
C GLU A 61 -13.89 9.58 16.25
N CYS A 62 -13.43 8.40 16.68
CA CYS A 62 -13.11 7.32 15.75
C CYS A 62 -14.40 6.82 15.07
N VAL A 63 -14.34 6.65 13.75
CA VAL A 63 -15.37 5.98 12.96
C VAL A 63 -14.85 4.59 12.66
N THR A 64 -15.38 3.57 13.34
CA THR A 64 -14.84 2.22 13.28
C THR A 64 -15.69 1.26 12.45
N ILE A 65 -15.02 0.27 11.83
CA ILE A 65 -15.67 -0.89 11.22
C ILE A 65 -15.04 -2.19 11.73
N PRO A 66 -15.79 -3.31 11.76
CA PRO A 66 -15.23 -4.61 12.11
C PRO A 66 -14.09 -5.03 11.17
N ARG A 67 -12.98 -5.50 11.76
CA ARG A 67 -11.79 -5.98 11.06
C ARG A 67 -12.01 -7.39 10.49
N SER A 68 -11.70 -7.57 9.21
CA SER A 68 -11.61 -8.91 8.58
C SER A 68 -10.38 -9.67 9.09
N LEU A 69 -10.37 -11.00 8.95
CA LEU A 69 -9.24 -11.86 9.37
C LEU A 69 -7.90 -11.42 8.75
N ASP A 70 -7.92 -11.00 7.49
CA ASP A 70 -6.73 -10.52 6.77
C ASP A 70 -6.58 -8.99 6.78
N GLY A 71 -7.43 -8.28 7.52
CA GLY A 71 -7.44 -6.80 7.58
C GLY A 71 -7.94 -6.09 6.31
N ARG A 72 -8.30 -6.83 5.24
CA ARG A 72 -8.73 -6.25 3.97
C ARG A 72 -10.25 -6.21 3.84
N LEU A 73 -10.74 -5.21 3.12
CA LEU A 73 -12.13 -5.06 2.76
C LEU A 73 -12.32 -5.44 1.28
N GLN A 74 -13.27 -6.34 1.01
CA GLN A 74 -13.61 -6.79 -0.34
C GLN A 74 -14.84 -6.05 -0.85
N ILE A 75 -14.71 -5.37 -2.00
CA ILE A 75 -15.76 -4.57 -2.62
C ILE A 75 -15.77 -4.88 -4.12
N SER A 76 -16.88 -5.43 -4.62
CA SER A 76 -17.10 -5.70 -6.06
C SER A 76 -15.89 -6.38 -6.74
N HIS A 77 -15.38 -7.47 -6.14
CA HIS A 77 -14.23 -8.28 -6.58
C HIS A 77 -12.82 -7.69 -6.36
N ARG A 78 -12.69 -6.46 -5.85
CA ARG A 78 -11.39 -5.87 -5.47
C ARG A 78 -11.20 -5.96 -3.95
N LYS A 79 -9.97 -6.28 -3.49
CA LYS A 79 -9.59 -6.28 -2.07
C LYS A 79 -8.63 -5.13 -1.80
N ALA A 80 -8.95 -4.28 -0.84
CA ALA A 80 -8.09 -3.17 -0.44
C ALA A 80 -8.21 -2.89 1.07
N LEU A 81 -7.29 -2.09 1.62
CA LEU A 81 -7.26 -1.76 3.04
C LEU A 81 -8.32 -0.69 3.35
N PRO A 82 -9.18 -0.90 4.36
CA PRO A 82 -10.34 -0.02 4.58
C PRO A 82 -9.94 1.44 4.83
N HIS A 83 -8.93 1.68 5.68
CA HIS A 83 -8.44 3.04 5.96
C HIS A 83 -7.88 3.73 4.70
N VAL A 84 -7.17 3.00 3.84
CA VAL A 84 -6.64 3.54 2.57
C VAL A 84 -7.77 3.92 1.62
N ILE A 85 -8.79 3.06 1.47
CA ILE A 85 -9.94 3.30 0.59
C ILE A 85 -10.61 4.62 0.99
N TYR A 86 -10.98 4.79 2.26
CA TYR A 86 -11.74 5.96 2.69
C TYR A 86 -10.87 7.23 2.78
N CYS A 87 -9.57 7.12 3.09
CA CYS A 87 -8.64 8.25 3.01
C CYS A 87 -8.46 8.73 1.56
N ARG A 88 -8.29 7.79 0.62
CA ARG A 88 -8.26 8.09 -0.81
C ARG A 88 -9.55 8.75 -1.25
N VAL A 89 -10.66 8.28 -0.68
CA VAL A 89 -11.99 8.74 -1.07
C VAL A 89 -12.31 10.18 -0.67
N TYR A 90 -11.95 10.54 0.56
CA TYR A 90 -12.40 11.78 1.15
C TYR A 90 -11.33 12.89 1.16
N ARG A 91 -10.04 12.56 0.95
CA ARG A 91 -8.95 13.53 1.10
C ARG A 91 -7.91 13.49 -0.02
N TRP A 92 -7.38 12.31 -0.35
CA TRP A 92 -6.18 12.19 -1.21
C TRP A 92 -6.43 11.23 -2.38
N PRO A 93 -6.99 11.71 -3.51
CA PRO A 93 -7.30 10.84 -4.64
C PRO A 93 -6.06 10.17 -5.25
N ASP A 94 -4.88 10.76 -5.06
CA ASP A 94 -3.58 10.30 -5.52
C ASP A 94 -2.87 9.35 -4.55
N LEU A 95 -3.49 9.01 -3.41
CA LEU A 95 -2.93 8.08 -2.43
C LEU A 95 -2.71 6.69 -3.04
N GLN A 96 -1.46 6.21 -3.02
CA GLN A 96 -1.10 4.92 -3.62
C GLN A 96 -1.05 3.80 -2.61
N SER A 97 -0.50 4.05 -1.41
CA SER A 97 -0.25 3.01 -0.42
C SER A 97 -0.53 3.46 1.02
N HIS A 98 -0.72 2.48 1.91
CA HIS A 98 -0.84 2.69 3.34
C HIS A 98 0.42 3.28 3.98
N HIS A 99 1.60 3.09 3.40
CA HIS A 99 2.85 3.69 3.91
C HIS A 99 2.86 5.23 3.87
N GLU A 100 2.02 5.84 3.02
CA GLU A 100 1.84 7.29 2.97
C GLU A 100 0.90 7.80 4.07
N LEU A 101 0.34 6.94 4.92
CA LEU A 101 -0.56 7.32 6.00
C LEU A 101 0.07 7.01 7.35
N LYS A 102 0.09 8.00 8.25
CA LYS A 102 0.38 7.80 9.67
C LYS A 102 -0.84 8.13 10.52
N PRO A 103 -1.21 7.30 11.51
CA PRO A 103 -2.30 7.65 12.42
C PRO A 103 -1.91 8.84 13.31
N ILE A 104 -2.91 9.61 13.73
CA ILE A 104 -2.75 10.59 14.81
C ILE A 104 -2.73 9.89 16.17
N GLU A 105 -2.12 10.52 17.17
CA GLU A 105 -2.02 9.97 18.53
C GLU A 105 -3.39 9.78 19.20
N ASP A 106 -4.37 10.61 18.86
CA ASP A 106 -5.73 10.55 19.39
C ASP A 106 -6.55 9.35 18.84
N CYS A 107 -6.05 8.65 17.81
CA CYS A 107 -6.76 7.54 17.19
C CYS A 107 -6.49 6.23 17.95
N ARG A 108 -7.50 5.69 18.64
CA ARG A 108 -7.36 4.42 19.41
C ARG A 108 -7.48 3.16 18.56
N PHE A 109 -8.16 3.26 17.42
CA PHE A 109 -8.49 2.12 16.56
C PHE A 109 -7.75 2.19 15.21
N PHE A 110 -6.56 2.78 15.15
CA PHE A 110 -5.78 2.84 13.91
C PHE A 110 -5.49 1.44 13.35
N TYR A 111 -5.25 1.34 12.05
CA TYR A 111 -5.12 0.04 11.37
C TYR A 111 -4.07 -0.92 12.00
N GLU A 112 -2.92 -0.39 12.41
CA GLU A 112 -1.82 -1.16 12.99
C GLU A 112 -2.03 -1.53 14.47
N SER A 113 -3.08 -1.02 15.12
CA SER A 113 -3.36 -1.22 16.55
C SER A 113 -3.67 -2.67 16.94
N GLY A 114 -3.90 -3.56 15.98
CA GLY A 114 -4.26 -4.97 16.25
C GLY A 114 -5.70 -5.18 16.74
N GLN A 115 -6.49 -4.11 16.90
CA GLN A 115 -7.84 -4.19 17.46
C GLN A 115 -8.83 -4.94 16.55
N LYS A 116 -9.94 -5.39 17.14
CA LYS A 116 -11.07 -6.04 16.42
C LYS A 116 -11.80 -5.08 15.48
N GLU A 117 -11.59 -3.79 15.65
CA GLU A 117 -12.18 -2.73 14.85
C GLU A 117 -11.09 -1.83 14.26
N ILE A 118 -11.36 -1.26 13.08
CA ILE A 118 -10.45 -0.38 12.36
C ILE A 118 -11.13 0.98 12.17
N CYS A 119 -10.43 2.05 12.53
CA CYS A 119 -10.81 3.42 12.27
C CYS A 119 -10.62 3.74 10.78
N ILE A 120 -11.67 4.26 10.17
CA ILE A 120 -11.72 4.70 8.78
C ILE A 120 -11.87 6.22 8.63
N ASN A 121 -11.91 6.96 9.74
CA ASN A 121 -12.02 8.41 9.72
C ASN A 121 -10.77 8.98 9.01
N PRO A 122 -10.94 9.66 7.86
CA PRO A 122 -9.80 10.11 7.07
C PRO A 122 -8.99 11.22 7.77
N TYR A 123 -9.56 11.91 8.75
CA TYR A 123 -8.87 12.93 9.56
C TYR A 123 -8.11 12.35 10.76
N HIS A 124 -8.24 11.05 11.01
CA HIS A 124 -7.40 10.34 11.99
C HIS A 124 -6.09 9.83 11.41
N TYR A 125 -5.84 10.12 10.13
CA TYR A 125 -4.59 9.83 9.45
C TYR A 125 -4.01 11.13 8.89
N ASN A 126 -2.70 11.26 9.00
CA ASN A 126 -1.90 12.29 8.35
C ASN A 126 -1.20 11.67 7.15
N ARG A 127 -1.19 12.39 6.04
CA ARG A 127 -0.40 11.98 4.89
C ARG A 127 1.06 12.32 5.15
N VAL A 128 1.92 11.33 5.01
CA VAL A 128 3.36 11.50 5.01
C VAL A 128 3.88 11.27 3.60
N LEU A 129 4.73 12.19 3.13
CA LEU A 129 5.50 11.96 1.92
C LEU A 129 6.63 11.02 2.33
N THR A 130 6.62 9.78 1.86
CA THR A 130 7.75 8.87 2.05
C THR A 130 8.94 9.42 1.28
N ALA A 131 9.76 10.24 1.94
CA ALA A 131 11.01 10.80 1.43
C ALA A 131 12.14 9.74 1.36
N SER A 132 11.85 8.51 0.93
CA SER A 132 12.78 7.37 1.02
C SER A 132 13.27 6.84 -0.32
N VAL A 133 13.09 7.57 -1.41
CA VAL A 133 13.93 7.38 -2.59
C VAL A 133 14.75 8.65 -2.74
N LEU A 134 15.91 8.67 -2.08
CA LEU A 134 16.96 9.61 -2.48
C LEU A 134 17.14 9.44 -3.99
N PRO A 135 17.18 10.53 -4.79
CA PRO A 135 17.51 10.39 -6.20
C PRO A 135 18.81 9.58 -6.33
N PRO A 136 18.92 8.67 -7.30
CA PRO A 136 20.09 7.83 -7.45
C PRO A 136 21.34 8.71 -7.42
N VAL A 137 22.21 8.46 -6.44
CA VAL A 137 23.48 9.19 -6.33
C VAL A 137 24.26 8.86 -7.59
N LEU A 138 24.36 9.82 -8.50
CA LEU A 138 25.23 9.74 -9.66
C LEU A 138 26.66 9.78 -9.13
N VAL A 139 27.24 8.61 -8.90
CA VAL A 139 28.68 8.49 -8.70
C VAL A 139 29.35 8.86 -10.03
N PRO A 140 30.25 9.87 -10.07
CA PRO A 140 31.10 10.06 -11.22
C PRO A 140 31.92 8.78 -11.39
N ARG A 141 31.64 8.02 -12.46
CA ARG A 141 32.57 6.98 -12.90
C ARG A 141 33.77 7.71 -13.48
N TYR A 142 34.77 7.98 -12.67
CA TYR A 142 36.09 8.29 -13.20
C TYR A 142 36.49 7.07 -14.03
N SER A 143 36.48 7.23 -15.35
CA SER A 143 37.03 6.27 -16.30
C SER A 143 38.55 6.27 -16.15
N GLU A 144 39.05 5.76 -15.04
CA GLU A 144 40.45 5.41 -14.92
C GLU A 144 40.65 4.11 -15.71
N THR A 145 41.32 4.25 -16.84
CA THR A 145 41.92 3.13 -17.57
C THR A 145 42.69 2.24 -16.58
N PRO A 146 42.49 0.92 -16.55
CA PRO A 146 43.15 0.06 -15.59
C PRO A 146 44.68 0.16 -15.76
N PRO A 147 45.46 0.26 -14.66
CA PRO A 147 46.91 0.23 -14.73
C PRO A 147 47.38 -1.05 -15.44
N GLN A 148 48.26 -0.90 -16.42
CA GLN A 148 48.68 -1.97 -17.32
C GLN A 148 49.67 -2.98 -16.69
N GLU A 149 49.91 -2.91 -15.39
CA GLU A 149 50.88 -3.76 -14.71
C GLU A 149 50.17 -4.79 -13.83
N ILE A 150 50.10 -6.01 -14.35
CA ILE A 150 49.63 -7.18 -13.61
C ILE A 150 50.69 -7.51 -12.54
N PRO A 151 50.35 -7.54 -11.24
CA PRO A 151 51.28 -7.98 -10.21
C PRO A 151 51.80 -9.40 -10.50
N PRO A 152 53.10 -9.69 -10.26
CA PRO A 152 53.70 -10.99 -10.60
C PRO A 152 53.01 -12.19 -9.91
N SER A 153 52.23 -11.96 -8.85
CA SER A 153 51.39 -12.98 -8.21
C SER A 153 50.25 -13.50 -9.09
N LEU A 154 49.65 -12.66 -9.93
CA LEU A 154 48.55 -13.02 -10.84
C LEU A 154 49.03 -13.74 -12.11
N ALA A 155 50.26 -13.47 -12.55
CA ALA A 155 50.88 -14.17 -13.68
C ALA A 155 51.07 -15.67 -13.37
N ARG A 156 51.39 -16.01 -12.12
CA ARG A 156 51.57 -17.40 -11.67
C ARG A 156 50.26 -18.20 -11.61
N LEU A 157 49.14 -17.54 -11.31
CA LEU A 157 47.82 -18.20 -11.27
C LEU A 157 47.35 -18.62 -12.68
N LYS A 158 47.57 -17.76 -13.68
CA LYS A 158 47.24 -18.06 -15.09
C LYS A 158 48.05 -19.22 -15.67
N GLN A 159 49.30 -19.42 -15.21
CA GLN A 159 50.11 -20.56 -15.65
C GLN A 159 49.59 -21.91 -15.11
N MET A 160 48.95 -21.94 -13.94
CA MET A 160 48.35 -23.15 -13.39
C MET A 160 47.05 -23.56 -14.10
N GLU A 161 46.28 -22.61 -14.63
CA GLU A 161 45.07 -22.90 -15.42
C GLU A 161 45.38 -23.45 -16.83
N ALA A 162 46.58 -23.17 -17.37
CA ALA A 162 46.99 -23.61 -18.71
C ALA A 162 47.54 -25.06 -18.75
N SER A 163 47.93 -25.63 -17.61
CA SER A 163 48.29 -27.05 -17.49
C SER A 163 47.05 -27.87 -17.14
N GLY A 164 46.41 -28.41 -18.17
CA GLY A 164 45.04 -28.94 -18.16
C GLY A 164 44.68 -29.89 -17.01
N SER A 165 43.49 -29.64 -16.45
CA SER A 165 42.76 -30.61 -15.64
C SER A 165 41.45 -30.93 -16.36
N HIS A 166 41.35 -32.16 -16.83
CA HIS A 166 40.21 -32.73 -17.55
C HIS A 166 38.93 -32.61 -16.72
N MET A 167 37.99 -31.76 -17.16
CA MET A 167 36.66 -31.63 -16.54
C MET A 167 35.91 -32.97 -16.71
N PRO A 168 35.41 -33.63 -15.65
CA PRO A 168 34.71 -34.88 -15.81
C PRO A 168 33.37 -34.66 -16.54
N GLN A 169 33.07 -35.56 -17.49
CA GLN A 169 31.85 -35.50 -18.29
C GLN A 169 30.64 -36.01 -17.50
N ASN A 170 29.49 -35.37 -17.69
CA ASN A 170 28.23 -35.70 -17.02
C ASN A 170 27.64 -37.01 -17.59
N ILE A 171 27.22 -37.92 -16.72
CA ILE A 171 26.58 -39.19 -17.10
C ILE A 171 25.08 -38.96 -17.34
N ASN A 172 24.58 -39.37 -18.51
CA ASN A 172 23.17 -39.33 -18.87
C ASN A 172 22.51 -40.66 -18.49
N ILE A 173 21.65 -40.67 -17.47
CA ILE A 173 20.82 -41.82 -17.10
C ILE A 173 19.53 -41.74 -17.92
N GLY A 174 19.48 -42.52 -19.00
CA GLY A 174 18.28 -42.75 -19.78
C GLY A 174 18.38 -44.09 -20.50
N SER A 175 17.48 -45.00 -20.15
CA SER A 175 17.21 -46.33 -20.73
C SER A 175 17.96 -47.53 -20.14
N ALA A 176 17.36 -48.17 -19.13
CA ALA A 176 17.38 -49.62 -18.98
C ALA A 176 15.93 -50.07 -18.79
N MET A 177 15.49 -50.94 -19.71
CA MET A 177 14.13 -51.45 -19.85
C MET A 177 13.74 -52.33 -18.65
N PHE A 178 12.51 -52.18 -18.17
CA PHE A 178 11.84 -53.20 -17.36
C PHE A 178 11.39 -54.33 -18.30
N THR A 179 11.81 -55.55 -18.01
CA THR A 179 11.21 -56.80 -18.51
C THR A 179 9.81 -56.99 -17.94
#